data_AF-A0A1M5K0I3-F1
#
_entry.id   AF-A0A1M5K0I3-F1
#
_cell.length_a   1.000
_cell.length_b   1.000
_cell.length_c   1.000
_cell.angle_alpha   90.00
_cell.angle_beta   90.00
_cell.angle_gamma   90.00
#
_symmetry.space_group_name_H-M   'P 1'
#
loop_
_entity.id
_entity.type
_entity.pdbx_description
1 polymer ?
#
loop_
_entity_poly.entity_id
_entity_poly.type
_entity_poly.pdbx_seq_one_letter_code
_entity_poly.pdbx_strand_id
1 'polypeptide(L)'
;MNAYRLLHVDADRDRRRKIGGRVDADGRFVAEPEPCGEAALDTLGHEAYDAVAVGHPLPDGAAEFVRRVRGGYPEIPLVSYSDGESIDVELIRTLFCAGVTDHLTVRDTVADVDGDAGNGGPAALIDRLDDAVEVFHERQRSRRGATALRRLGDAIAGSPTELNAVIDGVLETVRATYGVDYAGLAQIVGDEFRFVAGEGTEELCVAFDRTLPLGDTYCETTVDAGRTVATGPDGGVGDRGRPPIGRQLGLECYLGTPVYVADDLFGTLCVVDRSRRDGFARWERTGIELAARWVGRELAHDREKARIRALGER
;
A
#
# COMPACT_ATOMS: atom_id res chain seq x y z
N MET A 1 -15.36 -3.32 -3.14
CA MET A 1 -14.87 -2.52 -1.99
C MET A 1 -14.78 -3.45 -0.80
N ASN A 2 -13.60 -3.54 -0.18
CA ASN A 2 -13.48 -4.23 1.12
C ASN A 2 -14.10 -3.34 2.19
N ALA A 3 -14.83 -3.94 3.13
CA ALA A 3 -15.37 -3.23 4.26
C ALA A 3 -14.26 -2.98 5.31
N TYR A 4 -14.22 -1.77 5.86
CA TYR A 4 -13.39 -1.36 6.98
C TYR A 4 -13.89 -1.94 8.29
N ARG A 5 -12.96 -2.38 9.13
CA ARG A 5 -13.23 -2.86 10.48
C ARG A 5 -13.21 -1.69 11.45
N LEU A 6 -14.32 -1.46 12.13
CA LEU A 6 -14.47 -0.40 13.12
C LEU A 6 -14.56 -1.02 14.52
N LEU A 7 -13.71 -0.58 15.44
CA LEU A 7 -13.91 -0.89 16.85
C LEU A 7 -14.78 0.20 17.48
N HIS A 8 -15.95 -0.17 17.98
CA HIS A 8 -16.91 0.77 18.54
C HIS A 8 -16.96 0.66 20.06
N VAL A 9 -16.42 1.65 20.76
CA VAL A 9 -16.29 1.64 22.22
C VAL A 9 -17.29 2.62 22.82
N ASP A 10 -18.29 2.13 23.55
CA ASP A 10 -19.28 2.98 24.21
C ASP A 10 -19.79 2.28 25.47
N ALA A 11 -20.05 2.99 26.56
CA ALA A 11 -20.63 2.41 27.77
C ALA A 11 -22.12 2.03 27.60
N ASP A 12 -22.84 2.75 26.75
CA ASP A 12 -24.27 2.61 26.49
C ASP A 12 -24.55 1.45 25.53
N ARG A 13 -25.34 0.49 26.01
CA ARG A 13 -25.69 -0.71 25.25
C ARG A 13 -26.54 -0.42 24.01
N ASP A 14 -27.44 0.56 24.08
CA ASP A 14 -28.31 0.91 22.98
C ASP A 14 -27.54 1.66 21.89
N ARG A 15 -26.59 2.54 22.25
CA ARG A 15 -25.65 3.15 21.29
C ARG A 15 -24.78 2.08 20.62
N ARG A 16 -24.20 1.14 21.40
CA ARG A 16 -23.48 -0.03 20.85
C ARG A 16 -24.33 -0.86 19.90
N ARG A 17 -25.64 -1.03 20.18
CA ARG A 17 -26.54 -1.79 19.31
C ARG A 17 -26.92 -1.04 18.04
N LYS A 18 -27.08 0.29 18.09
CA LYS A 18 -27.41 1.13 16.94
C LYS A 18 -26.26 1.21 15.92
N ILE A 19 -25.02 1.20 16.42
CA ILE A 19 -23.81 1.27 15.60
C ILE A 19 -23.24 -0.14 15.33
N GLY A 20 -23.58 -1.15 16.13
CA GLY A 20 -23.08 -2.52 15.97
C GLY A 20 -23.63 -3.23 14.73
N GLY A 21 -22.74 -3.83 13.93
CA GLY A 21 -23.07 -4.55 12.69
C GLY A 21 -22.56 -3.83 11.44
N ARG A 22 -23.30 -3.96 10.31
CA ARG A 22 -23.08 -3.15 9.10
C ARG A 22 -23.67 -1.77 9.36
N VAL A 23 -22.82 -0.77 9.48
CA VAL A 23 -23.21 0.55 10.04
C VAL A 23 -23.82 1.47 8.99
N ASP A 24 -23.48 1.28 7.72
CA ASP A 24 -23.87 2.13 6.60
C ASP A 24 -24.69 1.37 5.54
N ALA A 25 -25.48 2.10 4.75
CA ALA A 25 -26.30 1.54 3.67
C ALA A 25 -25.47 0.84 2.58
N ASP A 26 -24.20 1.23 2.43
CA ASP A 26 -23.26 0.68 1.45
C ASP A 26 -22.41 -0.47 2.01
N GLY A 27 -22.48 -0.74 3.32
CA GLY A 27 -21.74 -1.81 3.98
C GLY A 27 -20.22 -1.62 4.00
N ARG A 28 -19.72 -0.38 4.00
CA ARG A 28 -18.30 -0.02 4.10
C ARG A 28 -17.75 -0.23 5.50
N PHE A 29 -18.54 -0.19 6.56
CA PHE A 29 -18.04 -0.42 7.92
C PHE A 29 -18.67 -1.66 8.57
N VAL A 30 -17.83 -2.50 9.17
CA VAL A 30 -18.23 -3.60 10.06
C VAL A 30 -17.79 -3.23 11.46
N ALA A 31 -18.74 -2.85 12.31
CA ALA A 31 -18.50 -2.45 13.68
C ALA A 31 -18.51 -3.61 14.66
N GLU A 32 -17.48 -3.66 15.49
CA GLU A 32 -17.35 -4.56 16.62
C GLU A 32 -17.51 -3.78 17.93
N PRO A 33 -18.58 -4.03 18.71
CA PRO A 33 -18.91 -3.23 19.87
C PRO A 33 -18.17 -3.69 21.14
N GLU A 34 -17.59 -2.76 21.87
CA GLU A 34 -16.92 -2.98 23.16
C GLU A 34 -17.48 -2.07 24.26
N PRO A 35 -17.66 -2.57 25.49
CA PRO A 35 -18.35 -1.82 26.55
C PRO A 35 -17.49 -0.80 27.30
N CYS A 36 -16.17 -0.91 27.21
CA CYS A 36 -15.23 -0.03 27.90
C CYS A 36 -13.87 -0.03 27.18
N GLY A 37 -13.02 0.92 27.55
CA GLY A 37 -11.67 1.04 26.99
C GLY A 37 -10.77 -0.17 27.28
N GLU A 38 -10.88 -0.78 28.47
CA GLU A 38 -10.11 -1.99 28.81
C GLU A 38 -10.43 -3.16 27.88
N ALA A 39 -11.71 -3.44 27.64
CA ALA A 39 -12.14 -4.50 26.71
C ALA A 39 -11.67 -4.17 25.28
N ALA A 40 -11.83 -2.92 24.86
CA ALA A 40 -11.35 -2.46 23.56
C ALA A 40 -9.83 -2.61 23.38
N LEU A 41 -9.03 -2.39 24.42
CA LEU A 41 -7.57 -2.56 24.36
C LEU A 41 -7.16 -4.03 24.27
N ASP A 42 -7.89 -4.94 24.94
CA ASP A 42 -7.68 -6.38 24.77
C ASP A 42 -7.99 -6.79 23.33
N THR A 43 -9.14 -6.38 22.80
CA THR A 43 -9.56 -6.65 21.42
C THR A 43 -8.58 -6.10 20.37
N LEU A 44 -8.10 -4.86 20.54
CA LEU A 44 -7.03 -4.30 19.68
C LEU A 44 -5.73 -5.13 19.71
N GLY A 45 -5.46 -5.84 20.82
CA GLY A 45 -4.27 -6.69 20.96
C GLY A 45 -4.34 -8.00 20.18
N HIS A 46 -5.55 -8.49 19.87
CA HIS A 46 -5.75 -9.75 19.15
C HIS A 46 -6.03 -9.53 17.66
N GLU A 47 -6.67 -8.41 17.30
CA GLU A 47 -7.17 -8.17 15.95
C GLU A 47 -6.87 -6.77 15.40
N ALA A 48 -6.77 -6.66 14.07
CA ALA A 48 -6.54 -5.38 13.41
C ALA A 48 -7.85 -4.66 13.05
N TYR A 49 -7.88 -3.34 13.28
CA TYR A 49 -8.99 -2.44 12.97
C TYR A 49 -8.51 -1.23 12.17
N ASP A 50 -9.39 -0.71 11.31
CA ASP A 50 -9.10 0.45 10.46
C ASP A 50 -9.43 1.77 11.15
N ALA A 51 -10.32 1.77 12.15
CA ALA A 51 -10.66 2.91 12.97
C ALA A 51 -11.23 2.51 14.33
N VAL A 52 -11.25 3.47 15.25
CA VAL A 52 -11.88 3.34 16.57
C VAL A 52 -12.85 4.51 16.79
N ALA A 53 -14.10 4.18 17.11
CA ALA A 53 -15.11 5.13 17.53
C ALA A 53 -15.27 5.09 19.06
N VAL A 54 -15.27 6.25 19.71
CA VAL A 54 -15.27 6.34 21.18
C VAL A 54 -16.43 7.20 21.67
N GLY A 55 -17.45 6.56 22.21
CA GLY A 55 -18.58 7.21 22.86
C GLY A 55 -18.23 7.71 24.25
N HIS A 56 -18.70 8.91 24.59
CA HIS A 56 -18.55 9.49 25.92
C HIS A 56 -19.88 9.46 26.70
N PRO A 57 -19.86 9.26 28.05
CA PRO A 57 -18.70 8.90 28.86
C PRO A 57 -18.33 7.41 28.75
N LEU A 58 -17.05 7.09 29.02
CA LEU A 58 -16.59 5.72 29.26
C LEU A 58 -16.35 5.47 30.75
N PRO A 59 -16.57 4.23 31.26
CA PRO A 59 -16.42 3.92 32.68
C PRO A 59 -14.98 4.09 33.19
N ASP A 60 -14.02 3.81 32.32
CA ASP A 60 -12.58 3.87 32.54
C ASP A 60 -11.93 5.15 31.99
N GLY A 61 -12.75 6.13 31.57
CA GLY A 61 -12.29 7.44 31.13
C GLY A 61 -11.82 7.48 29.67
N ALA A 62 -12.58 8.16 28.82
CA ALA A 62 -12.30 8.23 27.38
C ALA A 62 -10.93 8.85 27.05
N ALA A 63 -10.52 9.90 27.76
CA ALA A 63 -9.22 10.53 27.53
C ALA A 63 -8.03 9.62 27.90
N GLU A 64 -8.16 8.79 28.93
CA GLU A 64 -7.12 7.83 29.30
C GLU A 64 -7.04 6.70 28.28
N PHE A 65 -8.18 6.15 27.88
CA PHE A 65 -8.27 5.16 26.80
C PHE A 65 -7.61 5.68 25.51
N VAL A 66 -7.96 6.88 25.05
CA VAL A 66 -7.38 7.48 23.82
C VAL A 66 -5.85 7.58 23.92
N ARG A 67 -5.30 7.99 25.07
CA ARG A 67 -3.83 8.05 25.25
C ARG A 67 -3.19 6.67 25.16
N ARG A 68 -3.81 5.64 25.72
CA ARG A 68 -3.31 4.26 25.64
C ARG A 68 -3.34 3.75 24.21
N VAL A 69 -4.43 3.97 23.48
CA VAL A 69 -4.52 3.63 22.05
C VAL A 69 -3.45 4.38 21.26
N ARG A 70 -3.23 5.68 21.50
CA ARG A 70 -2.16 6.45 20.83
C ARG A 70 -0.76 5.95 21.13
N GLY A 71 -0.52 5.35 22.31
CA GLY A 71 0.77 4.75 22.65
C GLY A 71 1.06 3.47 21.87
N GLY A 72 0.07 2.59 21.68
CA GLY A 72 0.23 1.32 20.97
C GLY A 72 -0.04 1.39 19.46
N TYR A 73 -0.98 2.25 19.07
CA TYR A 73 -1.51 2.43 17.72
C TYR A 73 -1.49 3.93 17.38
N PRO A 74 -0.29 4.54 17.23
CA PRO A 74 -0.14 5.99 17.09
C PRO A 74 -0.87 6.57 15.88
N GLU A 75 -1.15 5.72 14.91
CA GLU A 75 -1.60 6.06 13.58
C GLU A 75 -3.10 5.79 13.39
N ILE A 76 -3.76 4.96 14.22
CA ILE A 76 -5.16 4.56 13.99
C ILE A 76 -6.13 5.76 14.11
N PRO A 77 -7.06 5.98 13.16
CA PRO A 77 -8.12 6.96 13.32
C PRO A 77 -8.91 6.76 14.62
N LEU A 78 -9.03 7.81 15.43
CA LEU A 78 -9.83 7.81 16.66
C LEU A 78 -10.88 8.91 16.56
N VAL A 79 -12.13 8.57 16.32
CA VAL A 79 -13.23 9.55 16.31
C VAL A 79 -14.00 9.40 17.60
N SER A 80 -14.02 10.46 18.41
CA SER A 80 -14.83 10.48 19.62
C SER A 80 -16.19 11.10 19.35
N TYR A 81 -17.19 10.73 20.15
CA TYR A 81 -18.47 11.41 20.11
C TYR A 81 -19.14 11.45 21.49
N SER A 82 -20.00 12.44 21.68
CA SER A 82 -20.81 12.59 22.89
C SER A 82 -22.21 13.02 22.54
N ASP A 83 -23.18 12.70 23.40
CA ASP A 83 -24.52 13.24 23.26
C ASP A 83 -24.57 14.64 23.86
N GLY A 84 -25.30 15.57 23.23
CA GLY A 84 -25.51 16.89 23.83
C GLY A 84 -26.21 17.89 22.92
N GLU A 85 -26.99 18.77 23.54
CA GLU A 85 -27.57 19.94 22.85
C GLU A 85 -26.52 21.04 22.61
N SER A 86 -25.53 21.13 23.52
CA SER A 86 -24.44 22.11 23.51
C SER A 86 -23.07 21.44 23.48
N ILE A 87 -22.12 22.11 22.84
CA ILE A 87 -20.72 21.67 22.71
C ILE A 87 -19.99 21.83 24.06
N ASP A 88 -19.47 20.74 24.61
CA ASP A 88 -18.58 20.77 25.77
C ASP A 88 -17.12 21.01 25.32
N VAL A 89 -16.71 22.28 25.33
CA VAL A 89 -15.39 22.71 24.85
C VAL A 89 -14.25 22.12 25.69
N GLU A 90 -14.44 21.91 26.99
CA GLU A 90 -13.39 21.40 27.87
C GLU A 90 -13.15 19.92 27.64
N LEU A 91 -14.23 19.15 27.51
CA LEU A 91 -14.17 17.75 27.11
C LEU A 91 -13.46 17.59 25.75
N ILE A 92 -13.90 18.34 24.73
CA ILE A 92 -13.34 18.28 23.38
C ILE A 92 -11.85 18.58 23.39
N ARG A 93 -11.44 19.65 24.07
CA ARG A 93 -10.02 20.00 24.22
C ARG A 93 -9.24 18.86 24.86
N THR A 94 -9.79 18.25 25.90
CA THR A 94 -9.16 17.13 26.61
C THR A 94 -8.97 15.92 25.70
N LEU A 95 -9.97 15.59 24.88
CA LEU A 95 -9.92 14.48 23.93
C LEU A 95 -8.92 14.75 22.79
N PHE A 96 -8.88 15.96 22.22
CA PHE A 96 -7.86 16.31 21.22
C PHE A 96 -6.45 16.29 21.80
N CYS A 97 -6.25 16.76 23.04
CA CYS A 97 -4.97 16.63 23.73
C CYS A 97 -4.60 15.17 24.05
N ALA A 98 -5.59 14.28 24.23
CA ALA A 98 -5.36 12.85 24.37
C ALA A 98 -5.01 12.19 23.03
N GLY A 99 -5.47 12.74 21.92
CA GLY A 99 -5.08 12.37 20.56
C GLY A 99 -6.24 11.87 19.67
N VAL A 100 -7.49 12.23 19.93
CA VAL A 100 -8.54 11.92 18.95
C VAL A 100 -8.23 12.61 17.61
N THR A 101 -8.56 11.93 16.52
CA THR A 101 -8.51 12.48 15.16
C THR A 101 -9.61 13.51 14.96
N ASP A 102 -10.81 13.24 15.48
CA ASP A 102 -11.94 14.16 15.42
C ASP A 102 -12.93 13.93 16.58
N HIS A 103 -13.85 14.87 16.77
CA HIS A 103 -14.92 14.78 17.75
C HIS A 103 -16.28 15.20 17.17
N LEU A 104 -17.33 14.44 17.48
CA LEU A 104 -18.71 14.73 17.09
C LEU A 104 -19.61 14.88 18.33
N THR A 105 -20.37 15.97 18.40
CA THR A 105 -21.50 16.05 19.34
C THR A 105 -22.77 15.58 18.62
N VAL A 106 -23.28 14.41 19.01
CA VAL A 106 -24.52 13.85 18.47
C VAL A 106 -25.70 14.52 19.18
N ARG A 107 -26.55 15.18 18.40
CA ARG A 107 -27.84 15.66 18.89
C ARG A 107 -28.85 14.54 18.72
N ASP A 108 -29.49 14.11 19.80
CA ASP A 108 -30.71 13.32 19.70
C ASP A 108 -31.73 14.20 18.96
N THR A 109 -31.87 13.97 17.66
CA THR A 109 -33.04 14.46 16.95
C THR A 109 -34.21 13.64 17.47
N VAL A 110 -35.00 14.27 18.35
CA VAL A 110 -36.38 13.84 18.61
C VAL A 110 -37.01 13.54 17.26
N ALA A 111 -37.62 12.36 17.14
CA ALA A 111 -38.24 11.87 15.93
C ALA A 111 -39.08 12.95 15.23
N ASP A 112 -38.55 13.56 14.17
CA ASP A 112 -39.35 14.40 13.30
C ASP A 112 -40.00 13.51 12.25
N VAL A 113 -41.34 13.49 12.34
CA VAL A 113 -42.27 12.96 11.35
C VAL A 113 -42.07 13.77 10.08
N ASP A 114 -41.12 13.38 9.25
CA ASP A 114 -41.04 13.57 7.79
C ASP A 114 -39.58 13.41 7.31
N GLY A 115 -39.07 12.18 7.30
CA GLY A 115 -38.12 11.66 6.30
C GLY A 115 -36.81 12.39 5.96
N ASP A 116 -36.43 13.47 6.64
CA ASP A 116 -35.19 14.20 6.39
C ASP A 116 -34.16 13.84 7.47
N ALA A 117 -33.08 13.17 7.06
CA ALA A 117 -32.00 12.72 7.92
C ALA A 117 -31.20 13.93 8.42
N GLY A 118 -31.69 14.57 9.47
CA GLY A 118 -31.00 15.64 10.17
C GLY A 118 -29.61 15.21 10.63
N ASN A 119 -28.67 16.16 10.57
CA ASN A 119 -27.22 16.09 10.78
C ASN A 119 -26.76 15.68 12.21
N GLY A 120 -27.48 14.77 12.88
CA GLY A 120 -27.23 14.31 14.24
C GLY A 120 -27.74 12.89 14.41
N GLY A 121 -26.84 11.92 14.28
CA GLY A 121 -27.14 10.50 14.41
C GLY A 121 -25.96 9.61 13.98
N PRO A 122 -26.15 8.28 13.92
CA PRO A 122 -25.14 7.32 13.49
C PRO A 122 -24.51 7.64 12.12
N ALA A 123 -25.26 8.22 11.19
CA ALA A 123 -24.78 8.61 9.86
C ALA A 123 -23.65 9.66 9.92
N ALA A 124 -23.80 10.72 10.73
CA ALA A 124 -22.78 11.75 10.87
C ALA A 124 -21.47 11.19 11.49
N LEU A 125 -21.58 10.21 12.39
CA LEU A 125 -20.41 9.52 12.93
C LEU A 125 -19.70 8.68 11.85
N ILE A 126 -20.47 8.00 11.00
CA ILE A 126 -19.93 7.22 9.88
C ILE A 126 -19.22 8.13 8.89
N ASP A 127 -19.81 9.25 8.49
CA ASP A 127 -19.17 10.18 7.55
C ASP A 127 -17.82 10.69 8.09
N ARG A 128 -17.76 11.01 9.39
CA ARG A 128 -16.51 11.39 10.06
C ARG A 128 -15.49 10.26 10.14
N LEU A 129 -15.94 9.03 10.31
CA LEU A 129 -15.08 7.86 10.29
C LEU A 129 -14.56 7.59 8.88
N ASP A 130 -15.39 7.72 7.85
CA ASP A 130 -15.00 7.56 6.44
C ASP A 130 -13.92 8.59 6.08
N ASP A 131 -14.17 9.88 6.34
CA ASP A 131 -13.19 10.96 6.14
C ASP A 131 -11.86 10.68 6.87
N ALA A 132 -11.94 10.27 8.15
CA ALA A 132 -10.76 10.02 8.96
C ALA A 132 -9.96 8.80 8.47
N VAL A 133 -10.66 7.75 8.03
CA VAL A 133 -10.08 6.52 7.49
C VAL A 133 -9.45 6.79 6.12
N GLU A 134 -10.11 7.53 5.24
CA GLU A 134 -9.56 7.92 3.94
C GLU A 134 -8.27 8.71 4.10
N VAL A 135 -8.30 9.80 4.88
CA VAL A 135 -7.10 10.63 5.15
C VAL A 135 -5.98 9.79 5.76
N PHE A 136 -6.32 8.88 6.66
CA PHE A 136 -5.36 7.98 7.27
C PHE A 136 -4.71 7.03 6.25
N HIS A 137 -5.50 6.36 5.42
CA HIS A 137 -4.98 5.46 4.39
C HIS A 137 -4.12 6.21 3.37
N GLU A 138 -4.47 7.43 2.98
CA GLU A 138 -3.64 8.25 2.10
C GLU A 138 -2.29 8.59 2.73
N ARG A 139 -2.29 9.00 4.01
CA ARG A 139 -1.05 9.28 4.76
C ARG A 139 -0.20 8.02 4.90
N GLN A 140 -0.81 6.88 5.21
CA GLN A 140 -0.12 5.60 5.31
C GLN A 140 0.47 5.16 3.98
N ARG A 141 -0.29 5.26 2.87
CA ARG A 141 0.22 4.97 1.51
C ARG A 141 1.42 5.86 1.19
N SER A 142 1.34 7.15 1.52
CA SER A 142 2.42 8.11 1.29
C SER A 142 3.67 7.79 2.12
N ARG A 143 3.50 7.48 3.42
CA ARG A 143 4.61 7.11 4.31
C ARG A 143 5.26 5.78 3.95
N ARG A 144 4.45 4.78 3.59
CA ARG A 144 4.93 3.49 3.07
C ARG A 144 5.76 3.70 1.80
N GLY A 145 5.24 4.49 0.86
CA GLY A 145 5.96 4.85 -0.36
C GLY A 145 7.28 5.59 -0.09
N ALA A 146 7.29 6.59 0.79
CA ALA A 146 8.52 7.31 1.16
C ALA A 146 9.56 6.39 1.84
N THR A 147 9.12 5.52 2.74
CA THR A 147 10.01 4.54 3.41
C THR A 147 10.58 3.52 2.41
N ALA A 148 9.74 3.02 1.51
CA ALA A 148 10.12 2.12 0.43
C ALA A 148 11.16 2.74 -0.51
N LEU A 149 10.90 3.96 -0.98
CA LEU A 149 11.82 4.71 -1.84
C LEU A 149 13.16 4.98 -1.15
N ARG A 150 13.15 5.26 0.16
CA ARG A 150 14.38 5.41 0.93
C ARG A 150 15.18 4.11 1.01
N ARG A 151 14.52 2.97 1.28
CA ARG A 151 15.19 1.66 1.28
C ARG A 151 15.80 1.32 -0.07
N LEU A 152 15.08 1.58 -1.16
CA LEU A 152 15.62 1.44 -2.51
C LEU A 152 16.83 2.36 -2.72
N GLY A 153 16.76 3.60 -2.27
CA GLY A 153 17.88 4.54 -2.30
C GLY A 153 19.10 4.07 -1.50
N ASP A 154 18.89 3.48 -0.33
CA ASP A 154 19.95 2.95 0.53
C ASP A 154 20.61 1.71 -0.11
N ALA A 155 19.82 0.80 -0.70
CA ALA A 155 20.33 -0.36 -1.44
C ALA A 155 21.18 0.07 -2.66
N ILE A 156 20.72 1.09 -3.37
CA ILE A 156 21.42 1.73 -4.49
C ILE A 156 22.73 2.40 -4.06
N ALA A 157 22.75 3.02 -2.88
CA ALA A 157 23.90 3.75 -2.35
C ALA A 157 24.93 2.84 -1.67
N GLY A 158 24.55 1.61 -1.30
CA GLY A 158 25.48 0.58 -0.90
C GLY A 158 26.42 0.26 -2.06
N SER A 159 27.73 0.25 -1.82
CA SER A 159 28.74 -0.09 -2.83
C SER A 159 29.23 -1.53 -2.68
N PRO A 160 28.59 -2.54 -3.28
CA PRO A 160 29.25 -3.81 -3.54
C PRO A 160 30.33 -3.61 -4.62
N THR A 161 31.41 -4.37 -4.51
CA THR A 161 32.56 -4.30 -5.41
C THR A 161 32.25 -4.87 -6.81
N GLU A 162 31.13 -5.59 -6.98
CA GLU A 162 30.73 -6.29 -8.19
C GLU A 162 29.30 -5.94 -8.62
N LEU A 163 29.13 -5.60 -9.90
CA LEU A 163 27.87 -5.13 -10.52
C LEU A 163 26.68 -6.08 -10.27
N ASN A 164 26.87 -7.38 -10.45
CA ASN A 164 25.80 -8.38 -10.29
C ASN A 164 25.26 -8.39 -8.85
N ALA A 165 26.15 -8.38 -7.85
CA ALA A 165 25.76 -8.34 -6.44
C ALA A 165 24.94 -7.09 -6.10
N VAL A 166 25.19 -5.96 -6.77
CA VAL A 166 24.38 -4.75 -6.57
C VAL A 166 23.00 -4.87 -7.24
N ILE A 167 22.95 -5.43 -8.45
CA ILE A 167 21.69 -5.67 -9.17
C ILE A 167 20.81 -6.63 -8.35
N ASP A 168 21.38 -7.71 -7.83
CA ASP A 168 20.68 -8.68 -6.99
C ASP A 168 20.10 -8.01 -5.74
N GLY A 169 20.88 -7.19 -5.03
CA GLY A 169 20.40 -6.44 -3.86
C GLY A 169 19.26 -5.45 -4.17
N VAL A 170 19.27 -4.83 -5.35
CA VAL A 170 18.15 -3.99 -5.80
C VAL A 170 16.92 -4.82 -6.11
N LEU A 171 17.06 -5.95 -6.81
CA LEU A 171 15.96 -6.86 -7.13
C LEU A 171 15.33 -7.43 -5.85
N GLU A 172 16.16 -7.85 -4.88
CA GLU A 172 15.71 -8.30 -3.57
C GLU A 172 14.91 -7.20 -2.85
N THR A 173 15.43 -5.97 -2.84
CA THR A 173 14.76 -4.84 -2.18
C THR A 173 13.43 -4.51 -2.85
N VAL A 174 13.36 -4.48 -4.19
CA VAL A 174 12.12 -4.26 -4.95
C VAL A 174 11.11 -5.37 -4.62
N ARG A 175 11.53 -6.63 -4.71
CA ARG A 175 10.69 -7.80 -4.43
C ARG A 175 10.09 -7.74 -3.04
N ALA A 176 10.95 -7.56 -2.02
CA ALA A 176 10.54 -7.52 -0.62
C ALA A 176 9.64 -6.32 -0.31
N THR A 177 9.92 -5.17 -0.92
CA THR A 177 9.15 -3.94 -0.68
C THR A 177 7.78 -3.97 -1.33
N TYR A 178 7.65 -4.59 -2.51
CA TYR A 178 6.37 -4.66 -3.24
C TYR A 178 5.57 -5.92 -2.85
N GLY A 179 6.18 -6.81 -2.07
CA GLY A 179 5.58 -8.06 -1.62
C GLY A 179 5.19 -8.98 -2.77
N VAL A 180 6.01 -9.01 -3.83
CA VAL A 180 5.76 -9.78 -5.06
C VAL A 180 6.57 -11.08 -5.06
N ASP A 181 6.17 -12.04 -5.89
CA ASP A 181 6.83 -13.34 -5.95
C ASP A 181 8.22 -13.28 -6.60
N TYR A 182 8.38 -12.42 -7.62
CA TYR A 182 9.62 -12.32 -8.41
C TYR A 182 9.89 -10.90 -8.91
N ALA A 183 11.17 -10.51 -8.90
CA ALA A 183 11.70 -9.32 -9.56
C ALA A 183 12.85 -9.73 -10.47
N GLY A 184 12.90 -9.21 -11.70
CA GLY A 184 13.91 -9.61 -12.67
C GLY A 184 14.38 -8.48 -13.58
N LEU A 185 15.66 -8.55 -13.92
CA LEU A 185 16.29 -7.77 -14.98
C LEU A 185 16.49 -8.68 -16.20
N ALA A 186 15.99 -8.24 -17.34
CA ALA A 186 16.15 -8.92 -18.61
C ALA A 186 16.81 -8.02 -19.64
N GLN A 187 17.70 -8.60 -20.44
CA GLN A 187 18.24 -7.98 -21.63
C GLN A 187 17.36 -8.33 -22.82
N ILE A 188 17.08 -7.35 -23.68
CA ILE A 188 16.35 -7.56 -24.93
C ILE A 188 17.31 -7.42 -26.11
N VAL A 189 17.33 -8.43 -26.98
CA VAL A 189 18.19 -8.45 -28.19
C VAL A 189 17.35 -8.89 -29.38
N GLY A 190 16.97 -7.93 -30.22
CA GLY A 190 15.97 -8.18 -31.26
C GLY A 190 14.65 -8.61 -30.62
N ASP A 191 14.10 -9.74 -31.07
CA ASP A 191 12.85 -10.31 -30.56
C ASP A 191 13.09 -11.36 -29.45
N GLU A 192 14.25 -11.33 -28.78
CA GLU A 192 14.59 -12.24 -27.69
C GLU A 192 14.64 -11.54 -26.33
N PHE A 193 13.99 -12.16 -25.35
CA PHE A 193 14.21 -11.94 -23.93
C PHE A 193 15.37 -12.83 -23.46
N ARG A 194 16.36 -12.24 -22.77
CA ARG A 194 17.45 -12.98 -22.13
C ARG A 194 17.53 -12.63 -20.65
N PHE A 195 17.61 -13.66 -19.82
CA PHE A 195 17.85 -13.52 -18.39
C PHE A 195 19.19 -12.84 -18.11
N VAL A 196 19.19 -11.89 -17.16
CA VAL A 196 20.42 -11.26 -16.64
C VAL A 196 20.53 -11.51 -15.14
N ALA A 197 19.48 -11.17 -14.40
CA ALA A 197 19.40 -11.37 -12.95
C ALA A 197 17.94 -11.48 -12.51
N GLY A 198 17.70 -12.17 -11.40
CA GLY A 198 16.35 -12.39 -10.89
C GLY A 198 16.33 -12.87 -9.45
N GLU A 199 15.41 -12.32 -8.68
CA GLU A 199 15.15 -12.66 -7.29
C GLU A 199 13.71 -13.11 -7.13
N GLY A 200 13.49 -14.25 -6.48
CA GLY A 200 12.15 -14.81 -6.32
C GLY A 200 12.12 -16.22 -5.73
N THR A 201 10.96 -16.86 -5.83
CA THR A 201 10.85 -18.29 -5.49
C THR A 201 11.72 -19.13 -6.42
N GLU A 202 12.29 -20.22 -5.93
CA GLU A 202 13.15 -21.14 -6.71
C GLU A 202 12.52 -21.54 -8.06
N GLU A 203 11.23 -21.88 -8.06
CA GLU A 203 10.48 -22.24 -9.26
C GLU A 203 10.48 -21.12 -10.32
N LEU A 204 10.27 -19.87 -9.91
CA LEU A 204 10.25 -18.72 -10.83
C LEU A 204 11.66 -18.38 -11.32
N CYS A 205 12.67 -18.42 -10.45
CA CYS A 205 14.04 -18.20 -10.87
C CYS A 205 14.46 -19.22 -11.93
N VAL A 206 14.17 -20.51 -11.72
CA VAL A 206 14.44 -21.57 -12.71
C VAL A 206 13.64 -21.36 -14.00
N ALA A 207 12.38 -20.95 -13.91
CA ALA A 207 11.55 -20.73 -15.09
C ALA A 207 12.01 -19.55 -15.96
N PHE A 208 12.64 -18.54 -15.35
CA PHE A 208 13.13 -17.36 -16.03
C PHE A 208 14.61 -17.41 -16.40
N ASP A 209 15.42 -18.31 -15.83
CA ASP A 209 16.85 -18.51 -16.16
C ASP A 209 17.06 -19.16 -17.54
N ARG A 210 16.55 -18.50 -18.59
CA ARG A 210 16.62 -18.94 -19.99
C ARG A 210 16.37 -17.80 -20.96
N THR A 211 16.55 -18.10 -22.25
CA THR A 211 16.15 -17.22 -23.35
C THR A 211 14.74 -17.58 -23.81
N LEU A 212 13.90 -16.57 -24.08
CA LEU A 212 12.51 -16.71 -24.51
C LEU A 212 12.21 -15.75 -25.68
N PRO A 213 11.26 -16.07 -26.57
CA PRO A 213 10.72 -15.09 -27.50
C PRO A 213 10.12 -13.91 -26.73
N LEU A 214 10.39 -12.67 -27.15
CA LEU A 214 9.92 -11.47 -26.47
C LEU A 214 8.38 -11.45 -26.37
N GLY A 215 7.68 -11.79 -27.46
CA GLY A 215 6.23 -11.88 -27.51
C GLY A 215 5.60 -12.97 -26.63
N ASP A 216 6.41 -13.90 -26.10
CA ASP A 216 5.96 -14.89 -25.12
C ASP A 216 5.95 -14.34 -23.68
N THR A 217 6.45 -13.11 -23.49
CA THR A 217 6.65 -12.47 -22.18
C THR A 217 5.83 -11.19 -22.03
N TYR A 218 5.65 -10.74 -20.79
CA TYR A 218 5.07 -9.42 -20.52
C TYR A 218 6.00 -8.27 -20.94
N CYS A 219 7.31 -8.53 -21.08
CA CYS A 219 8.29 -7.51 -21.42
C CYS A 219 8.04 -6.87 -22.79
N GLU A 220 7.41 -7.60 -23.73
CA GLU A 220 6.99 -7.02 -25.02
C GLU A 220 6.10 -5.78 -24.82
N THR A 221 5.19 -5.82 -23.85
CA THR A 221 4.30 -4.68 -23.57
C THR A 221 5.07 -3.46 -23.08
N THR A 222 6.06 -3.69 -22.23
CA THR A 222 6.95 -2.62 -21.73
C THR A 222 7.80 -2.03 -22.84
N VAL A 223 8.37 -2.89 -23.69
CA VAL A 223 9.24 -2.50 -24.81
C VAL A 223 8.45 -1.69 -25.82
N ASP A 224 7.29 -2.19 -26.27
CA ASP A 224 6.47 -1.51 -27.28
C ASP A 224 5.91 -0.18 -26.77
N ALA A 225 5.56 -0.10 -25.49
CA ALA A 225 5.07 1.14 -24.90
C ALA A 225 6.19 2.18 -24.68
N GLY A 226 7.46 1.75 -24.62
CA GLY A 226 8.62 2.61 -24.34
C GLY A 226 8.57 3.30 -22.97
N ARG A 227 7.72 2.81 -22.05
CA ARG A 227 7.43 3.42 -20.75
C ARG A 227 7.03 2.35 -19.73
N THR A 228 6.92 2.76 -18.47
CA THR A 228 6.40 1.91 -17.40
C THR A 228 4.96 1.47 -17.67
N VAL A 229 4.70 0.17 -17.58
CA VAL A 229 3.38 -0.45 -17.72
C VAL A 229 3.13 -1.40 -16.56
N ALA A 230 1.86 -1.62 -16.24
CA ALA A 230 1.39 -2.45 -15.15
C ALA A 230 0.11 -3.22 -15.52
N THR A 231 -0.22 -4.28 -14.80
CA THR A 231 -1.57 -4.84 -14.78
C THR A 231 -2.52 -3.91 -14.00
N GLY A 232 -3.80 -3.88 -14.39
CA GLY A 232 -4.85 -3.04 -13.77
C GLY A 232 -5.47 -2.02 -14.74
N PRO A 233 -6.54 -1.31 -14.33
CA PRO A 233 -7.37 -0.46 -15.20
C PRO A 233 -6.59 0.59 -16.00
N ASP A 234 -5.53 1.17 -15.39
CA ASP A 234 -4.71 2.23 -15.98
C ASP A 234 -3.28 1.79 -16.29
N GLY A 235 -3.04 0.47 -16.31
CA GLY A 235 -1.69 -0.07 -16.33
C GLY A 235 -1.12 -0.32 -17.74
N GLY A 236 -1.96 -0.45 -18.77
CA GLY A 236 -1.52 -0.64 -20.16
C GLY A 236 -1.13 -2.09 -20.53
N VAL A 237 -1.10 -3.03 -19.58
CA VAL A 237 -0.93 -4.47 -19.87
C VAL A 237 -2.24 -5.14 -20.32
N GLY A 238 -3.39 -4.58 -19.93
CA GLY A 238 -4.70 -5.18 -20.17
C GLY A 238 -5.04 -5.45 -21.64
N ASP A 239 -4.51 -4.63 -22.57
CA ASP A 239 -4.91 -4.64 -23.98
C ASP A 239 -4.46 -5.90 -24.75
N ARG A 240 -3.38 -6.57 -24.28
CA ARG A 240 -2.79 -7.75 -24.95
C ARG A 240 -3.17 -9.08 -24.27
N GLY A 241 -3.79 -9.00 -23.10
CA GLY A 241 -4.04 -10.15 -22.26
C GLY A 241 -2.76 -10.78 -21.71
N ARG A 242 -2.91 -11.98 -21.11
CA ARG A 242 -1.81 -12.71 -20.49
C ARG A 242 -0.95 -13.39 -21.56
N PRO A 243 0.37 -13.20 -21.62
CA PRO A 243 1.25 -13.90 -22.56
C PRO A 243 1.46 -15.37 -22.15
N PRO A 244 2.00 -16.23 -23.05
CA PRO A 244 2.27 -17.64 -22.80
C PRO A 244 2.96 -17.94 -21.46
N ILE A 245 4.06 -17.23 -21.12
CA ILE A 245 4.76 -17.46 -19.86
C ILE A 245 3.89 -17.14 -18.64
N GLY A 246 3.05 -16.10 -18.74
CA GLY A 246 2.11 -15.73 -17.69
C GLY A 246 1.06 -16.81 -17.46
N ARG A 247 0.53 -17.42 -18.54
CA ARG A 247 -0.42 -18.54 -18.46
C ARG A 247 0.23 -19.78 -17.84
N GLN A 248 1.44 -20.11 -18.26
CA GLN A 248 2.17 -21.29 -17.80
C GLN A 248 2.49 -21.23 -16.29
N LEU A 249 2.93 -20.07 -15.80
CA LEU A 249 3.41 -19.89 -14.43
C LEU A 249 2.37 -19.33 -13.46
N GLY A 250 1.17 -19.00 -13.96
CA GLY A 250 0.08 -18.46 -13.14
C GLY A 250 0.29 -17.01 -12.70
N LEU A 251 1.02 -16.20 -13.46
CA LEU A 251 1.36 -14.80 -13.11
C LEU A 251 0.19 -13.85 -13.35
N GLU A 252 -0.52 -13.44 -12.31
CA GLU A 252 -1.74 -12.60 -12.41
C GLU A 252 -1.40 -11.12 -12.54
N CYS A 253 -0.22 -10.70 -12.06
CA CYS A 253 0.20 -9.30 -12.08
C CYS A 253 1.59 -9.11 -12.69
N TYR A 254 1.77 -7.95 -13.31
CA TYR A 254 3.03 -7.48 -13.88
C TYR A 254 3.20 -5.98 -13.66
N LEU A 255 4.39 -5.54 -13.32
CA LEU A 255 4.83 -4.15 -13.42
C LEU A 255 6.22 -4.15 -14.04
N GLY A 256 6.40 -3.43 -15.15
CA GLY A 256 7.66 -3.38 -15.87
C GLY A 256 7.98 -1.98 -16.37
N THR A 257 9.27 -1.67 -16.45
CA THR A 257 9.80 -0.42 -17.01
C THR A 257 11.00 -0.74 -17.91
N PRO A 258 11.19 0.02 -19.01
CA PRO A 258 12.40 -0.11 -19.82
C PRO A 258 13.65 0.31 -19.03
N VAL A 259 14.77 -0.34 -19.34
CA VAL A 259 16.12 -0.03 -18.84
C VAL A 259 16.94 0.44 -20.03
N TYR A 260 17.49 1.65 -19.93
CA TYR A 260 18.34 2.25 -20.95
C TYR A 260 19.79 2.31 -20.47
N VAL A 261 20.73 1.98 -21.35
CA VAL A 261 22.18 2.07 -21.11
C VAL A 261 22.76 2.98 -22.17
N ALA A 262 23.24 4.16 -21.77
CA ALA A 262 23.70 5.20 -22.70
C ALA A 262 22.66 5.53 -23.79
N ASP A 263 21.41 5.75 -23.37
CA ASP A 263 20.24 6.06 -24.21
C ASP A 263 19.74 4.95 -25.15
N ASP A 264 20.45 3.82 -25.23
CA ASP A 264 19.99 2.63 -25.95
C ASP A 264 19.17 1.70 -25.05
N LEU A 265 18.07 1.15 -25.57
CA LEU A 265 17.27 0.15 -24.86
C LEU A 265 18.12 -1.09 -24.59
N PHE A 266 18.42 -1.34 -23.33
CA PHE A 266 19.12 -2.55 -22.89
C PHE A 266 18.12 -3.69 -22.65
N GLY A 267 16.99 -3.37 -22.03
CA GLY A 267 15.92 -4.33 -21.80
C GLY A 267 14.91 -3.84 -20.78
N THR A 268 14.49 -4.68 -19.86
CA THR A 268 13.40 -4.35 -18.92
C THR A 268 13.73 -4.77 -17.49
N LEU A 269 13.34 -3.93 -16.53
CA LEU A 269 13.24 -4.28 -15.13
C LEU A 269 11.76 -4.53 -14.81
N CYS A 270 11.42 -5.69 -14.26
CA CYS A 270 10.03 -6.03 -13.99
C CYS A 270 9.84 -6.81 -12.70
N VAL A 271 8.60 -6.80 -12.22
CA VAL A 271 8.10 -7.64 -11.15
C VAL A 271 6.87 -8.41 -11.60
N VAL A 272 6.70 -9.61 -11.06
CA VAL A 272 5.52 -10.46 -11.29
C VAL A 272 5.06 -11.11 -10.00
N ASP A 273 3.76 -11.39 -9.93
CA ASP A 273 3.10 -12.00 -8.79
C ASP A 273 1.99 -12.93 -9.28
N ARG A 274 1.82 -14.09 -8.63
CA ARG A 274 0.70 -15.01 -8.89
C ARG A 274 -0.59 -14.56 -8.24
N SER A 275 -0.51 -13.72 -7.22
CA SER A 275 -1.67 -13.14 -6.56
C SER A 275 -2.25 -12.03 -7.43
N ARG A 276 -3.58 -12.03 -7.57
CA ARG A 276 -4.29 -10.96 -8.27
C ARG A 276 -4.19 -9.65 -7.46
N ARG A 277 -3.89 -8.55 -8.15
CA ARG A 277 -3.88 -7.19 -7.64
C ARG A 277 -4.71 -6.30 -8.56
N ASP A 278 -5.40 -5.32 -7.99
CA ASP A 278 -6.18 -4.34 -8.76
C ASP A 278 -5.31 -3.29 -9.46
N GLY A 279 -4.01 -3.29 -9.18
CA GLY A 279 -3.00 -2.46 -9.82
C GLY A 279 -1.78 -2.27 -8.92
N PHE A 280 -0.84 -1.48 -9.41
CA PHE A 280 0.32 -0.99 -8.64
C PHE A 280 0.14 0.49 -8.31
N ALA A 281 0.43 0.84 -7.06
CA ALA A 281 0.40 2.19 -6.57
C ALA A 281 1.43 3.07 -7.29
N ARG A 282 1.18 4.39 -7.30
CA ARG A 282 2.08 5.36 -7.96
C ARG A 282 3.52 5.26 -7.45
N TRP A 283 3.72 5.05 -6.15
CA TRP A 283 5.05 4.95 -5.56
C TRP A 283 5.80 3.67 -5.99
N GLU A 284 5.09 2.57 -6.27
CA GLU A 284 5.69 1.33 -6.80
C GLU A 284 6.17 1.57 -8.24
N ARG A 285 5.36 2.28 -9.06
CA ARG A 285 5.77 2.66 -10.42
C ARG A 285 6.99 3.59 -10.41
N THR A 286 6.97 4.62 -9.56
CA THR A 286 8.13 5.51 -9.41
C THR A 286 9.37 4.79 -8.86
N GLY A 287 9.18 3.85 -7.93
CA GLY A 287 10.29 3.09 -7.36
C GLY A 287 10.98 2.19 -8.39
N ILE A 288 10.22 1.46 -9.22
CA ILE A 288 10.80 0.61 -10.25
C ILE A 288 11.49 1.42 -11.35
N GLU A 289 10.94 2.59 -11.72
CA GLU A 289 11.57 3.54 -12.65
C GLU A 289 12.93 4.04 -12.14
N LEU A 290 13.00 4.38 -10.85
CA LEU A 290 14.25 4.82 -10.22
C LEU A 290 15.28 3.70 -10.16
N ALA A 291 14.85 2.47 -9.83
CA ALA A 291 15.70 1.29 -9.84
C ALA A 291 16.24 1.02 -11.26
N ALA A 292 15.39 1.05 -12.28
CA ALA A 292 15.77 0.82 -13.67
C ALA A 292 16.77 1.86 -14.19
N ARG A 293 16.56 3.14 -13.89
CA ARG A 293 17.50 4.21 -14.25
C ARG A 293 18.86 4.03 -13.59
N TRP A 294 18.87 3.61 -12.33
CA TRP A 294 20.10 3.33 -11.61
C TRP A 294 20.83 2.11 -12.21
N VAL A 295 20.12 1.00 -12.44
CA VAL A 295 20.69 -0.21 -13.10
C VAL A 295 21.31 0.16 -14.44
N GLY A 296 20.60 0.94 -15.27
CA GLY A 296 21.10 1.41 -16.56
C GLY A 296 22.39 2.24 -16.45
N ARG A 297 22.50 3.09 -15.43
CA ARG A 297 23.70 3.89 -15.16
C ARG A 297 24.88 3.02 -14.74
N GLU A 298 24.68 2.04 -13.86
CA GLU A 298 25.77 1.16 -13.42
C GLU A 298 26.24 0.23 -14.54
N LEU A 299 25.32 -0.30 -15.36
CA LEU A 299 25.67 -1.04 -16.58
C LEU A 299 26.51 -0.20 -17.56
N ALA A 300 26.17 1.09 -17.73
CA ALA A 300 26.95 1.99 -18.58
C ALA A 300 28.36 2.21 -18.01
N HIS A 301 28.46 2.42 -16.70
CA HIS A 301 29.72 2.64 -16.01
C HIS A 301 30.65 1.42 -16.06
N ASP A 302 30.10 0.22 -15.90
CA ASP A 302 30.86 -1.03 -16.03
C ASP A 302 31.39 -1.25 -17.46
N ARG A 303 30.55 -1.01 -18.48
CA ARG A 303 30.96 -1.04 -19.89
C ARG A 303 32.10 -0.07 -20.20
N GLU A 304 32.04 1.14 -19.66
CA GLU A 304 33.09 2.14 -19.86
C GLU A 304 34.41 1.73 -19.19
N LYS A 305 34.35 1.22 -17.95
CA LYS A 305 35.54 0.67 -17.27
C LYS A 305 36.17 -0.48 -18.06
N ALA A 306 35.36 -1.40 -18.57
CA ALA A 306 35.84 -2.51 -19.40
C ALA A 306 36.51 -2.01 -20.69
N ARG A 307 35.92 -1.00 -21.35
CA ARG A 307 36.48 -0.36 -22.54
C ARG A 307 37.83 0.31 -22.26
N ILE A 308 37.95 1.06 -21.16
CA ILE A 308 39.21 1.73 -20.78
C ILE A 308 40.32 0.70 -20.49
N ARG A 309 40.01 -0.38 -19.76
CA ARG A 309 40.97 -1.48 -19.51
C ARG A 309 41.48 -2.09 -20.80
N ALA A 310 40.58 -2.40 -21.74
CA ALA A 310 40.94 -2.97 -23.04
C ALA A 310 41.78 -2.02 -23.93
N LEU A 311 41.71 -0.71 -23.72
CA LEU A 311 42.51 0.29 -24.44
C LEU A 311 43.89 0.53 -23.79
N GLY A 312 44.01 0.36 -22.47
CA GLY A 312 45.28 0.48 -21.74
C GLY A 312 46.20 -0.75 -21.85
N GLU A 313 45.68 -1.85 -22.37
CA GLU A 313 46.42 -3.11 -22.63
C GLU A 313 46.97 -3.21 -24.07
N ARG A 314 46.83 -2.15 -24.88
CA ARG A 314 47.37 -2.03 -26.25
C ARG A 314 48.48 -1.00 -26.33
#